data_AF-A0AAD3CPF4-F1
#
_entry.id   AF-A0AAD3CPF4-F1
#
_cell.length_a   1.000
_cell.length_b   1.000
_cell.length_c   1.000
_cell.angle_alpha   90.00
_cell.angle_beta   90.00
_cell.angle_gamma   90.00
#
_symmetry.space_group_name_H-M   'P 1'
#
loop_
_entity.id
_entity.type
_entity.pdbx_description
1 polymer ?
#
loop_
_entity_poly.entity_id
_entity_poly.type
_entity_poly.pdbx_seq_one_letter_code
_entity_poly.pdbx_strand_id
1 'polypeptide(L)'
;MKKKEREARPLLRASSTTATDEIPDDYTVATALVEEDIDVSEEENNDEEQQSLQSSNAKNQNAVPSLGTEKSPLGDPVHVILLLMDPKTRRFEILRLEFDAVAKVSDIYRHISASATEITLKSQEYNSLINLKSERLDNTELISTYIDSTGIGIAVPSSSEESPEAITKQATIILTNPKVQKLLQPNNTKKQHFELRKKKEPPATIVKVVKEEVQKAKTPFPHMGHKLQINSSAFTANDFECLQLDTGNWPSERVHCELQAGSEFIYDFVVEHFDDVHCQKPNAKLPVVIQCIQFEAY
;
A
#
# COMPACT_ATOMS: atom_id res chain seq x y z
N MET A 1 -16.13 58.18 22.78
CA MET A 1 -15.34 58.77 21.68
C MET A 1 -13.86 58.52 21.92
N LYS A 2 -13.27 57.49 21.31
CA LYS A 2 -11.81 57.32 21.23
C LYS A 2 -11.46 56.92 19.80
N LYS A 3 -10.52 57.67 19.22
CA LYS A 3 -10.16 57.72 17.80
C LYS A 3 -9.52 56.42 17.35
N LYS A 4 -9.83 56.11 16.09
CA LYS A 4 -9.43 54.97 15.28
C LYS A 4 -8.16 55.36 14.54
N GLU A 5 -7.06 54.65 14.75
CA GLU A 5 -5.82 54.83 14.00
C GLU A 5 -5.66 53.66 13.04
N ARG A 6 -5.64 53.96 11.74
CA ARG A 6 -5.47 53.01 10.64
C ARG A 6 -4.03 53.15 10.16
N GLU A 7 -3.20 52.14 10.41
CA GLU A 7 -1.91 52.00 9.72
C GLU A 7 -2.12 51.51 8.29
N ALA A 8 -1.55 52.24 7.35
CA ALA A 8 -1.49 51.91 5.94
C ALA A 8 -0.29 50.99 5.68
N ARG A 9 -0.53 49.82 5.06
CA ARG A 9 0.53 48.96 4.53
C ARG A 9 0.85 49.36 3.08
N PRO A 10 2.14 49.45 2.70
CA PRO A 10 2.55 49.82 1.35
C PRO A 10 2.44 48.64 0.37
N LEU A 11 1.95 48.94 -0.83
CA LEU A 11 1.92 48.04 -1.98
C LEU A 11 3.34 47.88 -2.53
N LEU A 12 3.89 46.67 -2.44
CA LEU A 12 5.12 46.30 -3.14
C LEU A 12 4.82 45.97 -4.59
N ARG A 13 5.61 46.60 -5.45
CA ARG A 13 5.53 46.72 -6.90
C ARG A 13 6.10 45.45 -7.54
N ALA A 14 5.40 44.91 -8.52
CA ALA A 14 5.90 43.85 -9.40
C ALA A 14 7.02 44.40 -10.29
N SER A 15 8.14 43.67 -10.38
CA SER A 15 9.15 43.86 -11.43
C SER A 15 9.05 42.70 -12.42
N SER A 16 8.54 43.03 -13.60
CA SER A 16 8.64 42.26 -14.83
C SER A 16 10.07 42.36 -15.35
N THR A 17 10.70 41.22 -15.66
CA THR A 17 11.89 41.16 -16.52
C THR A 17 11.64 40.12 -17.60
N THR A 18 11.57 40.64 -18.82
CA THR A 18 11.57 39.94 -20.12
C THR A 18 13.00 39.80 -20.63
N ALA A 19 13.16 38.95 -21.65
CA ALA A 19 14.30 38.78 -22.59
C ALA A 19 15.25 37.62 -22.21
N THR A 20 15.07 36.44 -22.82
CA THR A 20 15.68 35.96 -24.09
C THR A 20 17.19 35.75 -23.99
N ASP A 21 17.62 34.49 -24.08
CA ASP A 21 18.76 34.15 -24.94
C ASP A 21 18.63 32.71 -25.44
N GLU A 22 18.84 32.57 -26.73
CA GLU A 22 18.81 31.35 -27.52
C GLU A 22 20.22 30.70 -27.55
N ILE A 23 20.29 29.49 -28.13
CA ILE A 23 21.46 28.84 -28.79
C ILE A 23 22.40 28.02 -27.85
N PRO A 24 22.98 26.86 -28.28
CA PRO A 24 22.51 25.80 -29.19
C PRO A 24 22.64 24.37 -28.60
N ASP A 25 22.11 23.41 -29.36
CA ASP A 25 22.45 22.00 -29.33
C ASP A 25 23.96 21.72 -29.52
N ASP A 26 24.39 20.58 -28.94
CA ASP A 26 25.56 19.74 -29.27
C ASP A 26 26.54 19.52 -28.10
N TYR A 27 26.26 18.48 -27.31
CA TYR A 27 27.31 17.79 -26.55
C TYR A 27 27.24 16.29 -26.85
N THR A 28 27.99 15.94 -27.89
CA THR A 28 28.45 14.58 -28.13
C THR A 28 29.50 14.23 -27.06
N VAL A 29 29.11 13.53 -25.99
CA VAL A 29 30.09 13.02 -25.00
C VAL A 29 30.55 11.63 -25.43
N ALA A 30 31.78 11.59 -25.93
CA ALA A 30 32.52 10.39 -26.24
C ALA A 30 32.74 9.53 -24.99
N THR A 31 32.51 8.24 -25.18
CA THR A 31 32.80 7.16 -24.25
C THR A 31 34.33 7.05 -24.08
N ALA A 32 34.84 7.42 -22.92
CA ALA A 32 36.20 7.06 -22.50
C ALA A 32 36.08 5.92 -21.49
N LEU A 33 36.31 4.70 -21.98
CA LEU A 33 36.62 3.54 -21.15
C LEU A 33 37.98 3.81 -20.50
N VAL A 34 37.97 4.15 -19.21
CA VAL A 34 39.15 4.07 -18.37
C VAL A 34 39.09 2.69 -17.74
N GLU A 35 39.94 1.79 -18.23
CA GLU A 35 40.29 0.55 -17.56
C GLU A 35 41.13 0.95 -16.34
N GLU A 36 40.52 0.98 -15.15
CA GLU A 36 41.27 1.04 -13.90
C GLU A 36 41.66 -0.39 -13.52
N ASP A 37 42.95 -0.68 -13.67
CA ASP A 37 43.63 -1.85 -13.11
C ASP A 37 43.50 -1.81 -11.57
N ILE A 38 42.59 -2.62 -11.04
CA ILE A 38 42.49 -2.86 -9.59
C ILE A 38 43.60 -3.82 -9.21
N ASP A 39 44.62 -3.26 -8.56
CA ASP A 39 45.73 -3.93 -7.90
C ASP A 39 45.18 -4.75 -6.70
N VAL A 40 45.03 -6.06 -6.90
CA VAL A 40 44.66 -7.02 -5.87
C VAL A 40 45.91 -7.28 -5.02
N SER A 41 45.99 -6.59 -3.88
CA SER A 41 46.95 -6.92 -2.83
C SER A 41 46.43 -8.10 -2.02
N GLU A 42 47.17 -9.19 -2.11
CA GLU A 42 47.04 -10.41 -1.29
C GLU A 42 47.37 -10.08 0.17
N GLU A 43 46.40 -10.18 1.08
CA GLU A 43 46.69 -10.30 2.51
C GLU A 43 46.63 -11.77 2.93
N GLU A 44 47.83 -12.32 3.11
CA GLU A 44 48.09 -13.56 3.82
C GLU A 44 47.82 -13.44 5.33
N ASN A 45 47.58 -14.60 5.94
CA ASN A 45 47.77 -14.95 7.36
C ASN A 45 46.59 -14.70 8.32
N ASN A 46 45.90 -15.78 8.68
CA ASN A 46 46.19 -16.45 9.96
C ASN A 46 45.43 -17.78 10.09
N ASP A 47 46.20 -18.87 9.97
CA ASP A 47 45.88 -20.20 10.50
C ASP A 47 46.35 -20.28 11.96
N GLU A 48 45.44 -20.64 12.87
CA GLU A 48 45.62 -21.27 14.20
C GLU A 48 44.24 -21.14 14.89
N GLU A 49 43.57 -22.15 15.45
CA GLU A 49 44.05 -23.22 16.30
C GLU A 49 42.96 -24.32 16.35
N GLN A 50 43.33 -25.56 16.06
CA GLN A 50 42.53 -26.75 16.37
C GLN A 50 42.78 -27.15 17.82
N GLN A 51 41.72 -27.21 18.64
CA GLN A 51 41.72 -28.06 19.83
C GLN A 51 40.50 -28.97 19.86
N SER A 52 40.79 -30.24 19.61
CA SER A 52 39.96 -31.39 19.92
C SER A 52 39.94 -31.65 21.43
N LEU A 53 38.76 -31.84 22.03
CA LEU A 53 38.60 -32.77 23.14
C LEU A 53 37.27 -33.52 23.02
N GLN A 54 37.41 -34.82 22.77
CA GLN A 54 36.41 -35.84 22.99
C GLN A 54 36.17 -35.99 24.51
N SER A 55 34.92 -36.16 24.93
CA SER A 55 34.59 -37.16 25.95
C SER A 55 33.10 -37.50 25.96
N SER A 56 32.88 -38.78 25.70
CA SER A 56 31.66 -39.56 25.88
C SER A 56 31.13 -39.54 27.31
N ASN A 57 29.80 -39.52 27.46
CA ASN A 57 29.16 -40.42 28.41
C ASN A 57 27.67 -40.63 28.10
N ALA A 58 27.32 -41.88 27.78
CA ALA A 58 25.96 -42.38 27.72
C ALA A 58 25.48 -42.75 29.13
N LYS A 59 24.26 -42.34 29.49
CA LYS A 59 23.34 -43.12 30.34
C LYS A 59 21.95 -42.48 30.42
N ASN A 60 20.98 -43.20 29.85
CA ASN A 60 19.61 -43.42 30.33
C ASN A 60 19.05 -42.44 31.37
N GLN A 61 17.96 -41.76 30.99
CA GLN A 61 16.66 -41.93 31.66
C GLN A 61 15.52 -41.44 30.77
N ASN A 62 14.60 -42.38 30.47
CA ASN A 62 13.28 -42.12 29.93
C ASN A 62 12.48 -41.26 30.93
N ALA A 63 12.40 -39.96 30.67
CA ALA A 63 11.40 -39.09 31.27
C ALA A 63 10.49 -38.62 30.13
N VAL A 64 9.24 -39.09 30.13
CA VAL A 64 8.18 -38.56 29.29
C VAL A 64 8.07 -37.07 29.62
N PRO A 65 8.39 -36.15 28.68
CA PRO A 65 8.21 -34.73 28.94
C PRO A 65 6.71 -34.51 29.07
N SER A 66 6.28 -34.21 30.29
CA SER A 66 4.93 -33.75 30.56
C SER A 66 4.68 -32.53 29.69
N LEU A 67 3.87 -32.72 28.66
CA LEU A 67 3.42 -31.75 27.67
C LEU A 67 2.41 -30.78 28.33
N GLY A 68 2.82 -30.18 29.45
CA GLY A 68 2.12 -29.13 30.16
C GLY A 68 2.78 -27.82 29.84
N THR A 69 2.70 -27.40 28.58
CA THR A 69 3.03 -26.03 28.17
C THR A 69 1.97 -25.13 28.81
N GLU A 70 2.28 -24.63 30.00
CA GLU A 70 1.64 -23.45 30.54
C GLU A 70 1.82 -22.34 29.51
N LYS A 71 0.82 -22.16 28.64
CA LYS A 71 0.69 -20.95 27.83
C LYS A 71 0.46 -19.84 28.84
N SER A 72 1.54 -19.17 29.23
CA SER A 72 1.44 -17.86 29.86
C SER A 72 0.45 -17.04 29.01
N PRO A 73 -0.48 -16.30 29.63
CA PRO A 73 -1.49 -15.57 28.88
C PRO A 73 -0.78 -14.70 27.86
N LEU A 74 -0.94 -15.03 26.57
CA LEU A 74 -0.50 -14.16 25.49
C LEU A 74 -1.20 -12.84 25.75
N GLY A 75 -0.42 -11.80 26.04
CA GLY A 75 -0.98 -10.47 26.31
C GLY A 75 -1.85 -10.01 25.14
N ASP A 76 -2.71 -9.02 25.41
CA ASP A 76 -3.58 -8.47 24.38
C ASP A 76 -2.74 -7.99 23.17
N PRO A 77 -3.19 -8.27 21.93
CA PRO A 77 -2.46 -7.86 20.73
C PRO A 77 -2.34 -6.34 20.65
N VAL A 78 -1.19 -5.88 20.15
CA VAL A 78 -0.87 -4.46 19.99
C VAL A 78 -1.20 -4.04 18.57
N HIS A 79 -2.10 -3.07 18.43
CA HIS A 79 -2.45 -2.49 17.14
C HIS A 79 -1.57 -1.27 16.83
N VAL A 80 -0.99 -1.26 15.64
CA VAL A 80 -0.11 -0.19 15.16
C VAL A 80 -0.67 0.39 13.87
N ILE A 81 -0.84 1.70 13.85
CA ILE A 81 -1.12 2.48 12.65
C ILE A 81 0.22 3.01 12.15
N LEU A 82 0.65 2.56 10.98
CA LEU A 82 1.91 2.96 10.39
C LEU A 82 1.69 3.85 9.17
N LEU A 83 2.24 5.06 9.19
CA LEU A 83 2.28 5.94 8.03
C LEU A 83 3.58 5.73 7.26
N LEU A 84 3.47 5.26 6.02
CA LEU A 84 4.56 5.22 5.05
C LEU A 84 4.46 6.44 4.14
N MET A 85 5.58 7.07 3.84
CA MET A 85 5.62 8.24 2.99
C MET A 85 6.90 8.29 2.18
N ASP A 86 6.77 8.71 0.93
CA ASP A 86 7.87 9.12 0.07
C ASP A 86 7.81 10.65 -0.08
N PRO A 87 8.72 11.40 0.56
CA PRO A 87 8.69 12.86 0.54
C PRO A 87 8.92 13.44 -0.86
N LYS A 88 9.62 12.72 -1.75
CA LYS A 88 9.93 13.20 -3.11
C LYS A 88 8.69 13.18 -3.99
N THR A 89 7.97 12.06 -4.00
CA THR A 89 6.77 11.90 -4.84
C THR A 89 5.48 12.35 -4.15
N ARG A 90 5.55 12.65 -2.84
CA ARG A 90 4.40 12.96 -1.98
C ARG A 90 3.35 11.85 -1.95
N ARG A 91 3.75 10.62 -2.25
CA ARG A 91 2.90 9.43 -2.08
C ARG A 91 2.97 8.99 -0.62
N PHE A 92 1.84 8.55 -0.10
CA PHE A 92 1.76 8.00 1.25
C PHE A 92 0.78 6.85 1.31
N GLU A 93 1.00 5.94 2.24
CA GLU A 93 0.15 4.79 2.53
C GLU A 93 0.01 4.64 4.04
N ILE A 94 -1.18 4.26 4.51
CA ILE A 94 -1.45 4.02 5.92
C ILE A 94 -1.72 2.53 6.09
N LEU A 95 -0.87 1.86 6.85
CA LEU A 95 -1.01 0.46 7.20
C LEU A 95 -1.58 0.34 8.61
N ARG A 96 -2.45 -0.64 8.81
CA ARG A 96 -2.90 -1.07 10.14
C ARG A 96 -2.33 -2.46 10.37
N LEU A 97 -1.45 -2.59 11.34
CA LEU A 97 -0.74 -3.81 11.68
C LEU A 97 -1.15 -4.26 13.08
N GLU A 98 -1.10 -5.56 13.32
CA GLU A 98 -1.39 -6.18 14.60
C GLU A 98 -0.20 -7.06 14.98
N PHE A 99 0.27 -6.91 16.21
CA PHE A 99 1.45 -7.60 16.72
C PHE A 99 1.16 -8.27 18.05
N ASP A 100 1.92 -9.32 18.35
CA ASP A 100 1.94 -9.90 19.69
C ASP A 100 2.49 -8.89 20.71
N ALA A 101 2.08 -9.02 21.98
CA ALA A 101 2.51 -8.12 23.06
C ALA A 101 4.04 -8.07 23.29
N VAL A 102 4.77 -9.07 22.80
CA VAL A 102 6.24 -9.18 22.91
C VAL A 102 6.98 -8.71 21.66
N ALA A 103 6.27 -8.20 20.65
CA ALA A 103 6.88 -7.74 19.42
C ALA A 103 7.75 -6.49 19.63
N LYS A 104 8.83 -6.42 18.86
CA LYS A 104 9.78 -5.32 18.88
C LYS A 104 9.55 -4.37 17.72
N VAL A 105 10.05 -3.15 17.85
CA VAL A 105 10.00 -2.15 16.78
C VAL A 105 10.66 -2.69 15.49
N SER A 106 11.70 -3.51 15.59
CA SER A 106 12.31 -4.18 14.42
C SER A 106 11.35 -5.04 13.60
N ASP A 107 10.33 -5.63 14.24
CA ASP A 107 9.35 -6.50 13.56
C ASP A 107 8.43 -5.70 12.62
N ILE A 108 8.29 -4.39 12.85
CA ILE A 108 7.51 -3.48 12.00
C ILE A 108 8.15 -3.41 10.60
N TYR A 109 9.47 -3.26 10.48
CA TYR A 109 10.13 -3.13 9.18
C TYR A 109 9.95 -4.38 8.30
N ARG A 110 9.95 -5.56 8.92
CA ARG A 110 9.69 -6.82 8.21
C ARG A 110 8.28 -6.84 7.61
N HIS A 111 7.31 -6.31 8.35
CA HIS A 111 5.92 -6.24 7.90
C HIS A 111 5.70 -5.21 6.78
N ILE A 112 6.43 -4.10 6.76
CA ILE A 112 6.30 -3.08 5.68
C ILE A 112 6.44 -3.74 4.31
N SER A 113 7.51 -4.53 4.11
CA SER A 113 7.78 -5.21 2.83
C SER A 113 6.70 -6.21 2.42
N ALA A 114 5.93 -6.76 3.37
CA ALA A 114 4.87 -7.72 3.10
C ALA A 114 3.50 -7.06 2.92
N SER A 115 3.27 -5.91 3.58
CA SER A 115 1.95 -5.29 3.70
C SER A 115 1.75 -4.04 2.84
N ALA A 116 2.82 -3.34 2.47
CA ALA A 116 2.71 -2.17 1.58
C ALA A 116 2.20 -2.58 0.19
N THR A 117 1.18 -1.88 -0.30
CA THR A 117 0.57 -2.15 -1.59
C THR A 117 1.25 -1.38 -2.73
N GLU A 118 1.77 -0.20 -2.41
CA GLU A 118 2.46 0.63 -3.38
C GLU A 118 3.91 0.18 -3.59
N ILE A 119 4.29 -0.12 -4.84
CA ILE A 119 5.60 -0.71 -5.17
C ILE A 119 6.76 0.18 -4.72
N THR A 120 6.64 1.49 -4.87
CA THR A 120 7.70 2.43 -4.48
C THR A 120 7.89 2.49 -2.97
N LEU A 121 6.81 2.43 -2.19
CA LEU A 121 6.88 2.40 -0.72
C LEU A 121 7.36 1.03 -0.22
N LYS A 122 6.92 -0.05 -0.87
CA LYS A 122 7.28 -1.43 -0.53
C LYS A 122 8.77 -1.75 -0.73
N SER A 123 9.36 -1.23 -1.82
CA SER A 123 10.76 -1.45 -2.18
C SER A 123 11.74 -0.51 -1.48
N GLN A 124 11.23 0.47 -0.75
CA GLN A 124 12.04 1.44 -0.03
C GLN A 124 12.64 0.84 1.23
N GLU A 125 13.89 1.19 1.53
CA GLU A 125 14.50 0.88 2.82
C GLU A 125 14.09 1.91 3.87
N TYR A 126 13.73 1.44 5.05
CA TYR A 126 13.37 2.26 6.20
C TYR A 126 14.34 1.94 7.34
N ASN A 127 15.05 2.96 7.82
CA ASN A 127 16.06 2.79 8.88
C ASN A 127 15.60 3.29 10.25
N SER A 128 14.50 4.05 10.31
CA SER A 128 14.00 4.61 11.55
C SER A 128 12.48 4.74 11.55
N LEU A 129 11.92 4.63 12.75
CA LEU A 129 10.53 4.92 13.06
C LEU A 129 10.51 6.11 14.00
N ILE A 130 9.58 7.03 13.76
CA ILE A 130 9.36 8.19 14.63
C ILE A 130 7.90 8.26 15.06
N ASN A 131 7.66 8.78 16.26
CA ASN A 131 6.30 9.08 16.72
C ASN A 131 5.86 10.50 16.31
N LEU A 132 4.63 10.89 16.66
CA LEU A 132 4.08 12.22 16.36
C LEU A 132 4.76 13.38 17.12
N LYS A 133 5.64 13.07 18.07
CA LYS A 133 6.49 14.04 18.76
C LYS A 133 7.86 14.17 18.10
N SER A 134 8.09 13.49 16.97
CA SER A 134 9.37 13.38 16.28
C SER A 134 10.46 12.64 17.06
N GLU A 135 10.08 11.86 18.07
CA GLU A 135 11.02 11.03 18.83
C GLU A 135 11.25 9.73 18.08
N ARG A 136 12.52 9.33 17.94
CA ARG A 136 12.89 8.05 17.31
C ARG A 136 12.60 6.88 18.24
N LEU A 137 12.07 5.80 17.68
CA LEU A 137 11.83 4.54 18.37
C LEU A 137 13.08 3.65 18.22
N ASP A 138 13.51 3.03 19.31
CA ASP A 138 14.62 2.08 19.29
C ASP A 138 14.15 0.72 18.72
N ASN A 139 14.92 0.17 17.80
CA ASN A 139 14.59 -1.09 17.12
C ASN A 139 14.56 -2.30 18.07
N THR A 140 15.26 -2.24 19.21
CA THR A 140 15.41 -3.34 20.16
C THR A 140 14.32 -3.41 21.22
N GLU A 141 13.61 -2.31 21.39
CA GLU A 141 12.59 -2.07 22.40
C GLU A 141 11.21 -2.58 21.96
N LEU A 142 10.35 -2.84 22.94
CA LEU A 142 9.00 -3.34 22.68
C LEU A 142 8.13 -2.27 22.04
N ILE A 143 7.27 -2.69 21.11
CA ILE A 143 6.30 -1.80 20.45
C ILE A 143 5.38 -1.14 21.50
N SER A 144 4.97 -1.90 22.52
CA SER A 144 4.10 -1.46 23.60
C SER A 144 4.71 -0.36 24.49
N THR A 145 6.03 -0.17 24.47
CA THR A 145 6.71 0.89 25.23
C THR A 145 6.53 2.26 24.58
N TYR A 146 6.46 2.33 23.25
CA TYR A 146 6.48 3.59 22.50
C TYR A 146 5.14 4.03 21.99
N ILE A 147 4.31 3.07 21.63
CA ILE A 147 3.04 3.34 21.01
C ILE A 147 2.07 3.71 22.13
N ASP A 148 1.89 5.02 22.27
CA ASP A 148 0.88 5.59 23.15
C ASP A 148 -0.54 5.14 22.75
N SER A 149 -1.55 5.66 23.43
CA SER A 149 -2.95 5.35 23.13
C SER A 149 -3.36 5.61 21.67
N THR A 150 -2.58 6.36 20.89
CA THR A 150 -2.93 6.67 19.49
C THR A 150 -2.55 5.56 18.53
N GLY A 151 -1.55 4.72 18.83
CA GLY A 151 -1.18 3.66 17.91
C GLY A 151 -0.22 4.08 16.78
N ILE A 152 0.15 5.36 16.65
CA ILE A 152 0.66 5.90 15.37
C ILE A 152 2.20 5.96 15.33
N GLY A 153 2.79 5.28 14.34
CA GLY A 153 4.21 5.39 13.95
C GLY A 153 4.37 5.94 12.53
N ILE A 154 5.47 6.62 12.27
CA ILE A 154 5.86 7.13 10.94
C ILE A 154 7.17 6.46 10.53
N ALA A 155 7.17 5.74 9.42
CA ALA A 155 8.38 5.11 8.89
C ALA A 155 9.18 6.13 8.06
N VAL A 156 10.46 6.29 8.39
CA VAL A 156 11.35 7.24 7.72
C VAL A 156 12.21 6.49 6.70
N PRO A 157 12.16 6.89 5.41
CA PRO A 157 13.05 6.35 4.39
C PRO A 157 14.52 6.53 4.76
N SER A 158 15.36 5.52 4.49
CA SER A 158 16.82 5.66 4.57
C SER A 158 17.36 6.73 3.62
N SER A 159 16.66 6.95 2.50
CA SER A 159 16.99 7.93 1.47
C SER A 159 16.54 9.37 1.81
N SER A 160 15.88 9.58 2.95
CA SER A 160 15.39 10.88 3.35
C SER A 160 16.50 11.72 3.98
N GLU A 161 16.73 12.92 3.43
CA GLU A 161 17.61 13.93 4.02
C GLU A 161 16.87 14.86 5.00
N GLU A 162 15.54 14.76 5.06
CA GLU A 162 14.72 15.59 5.94
C GLU A 162 14.88 15.20 7.42
N SER A 163 14.82 16.21 8.30
CA SER A 163 14.85 15.99 9.74
C SER A 163 13.56 15.31 10.22
N PRO A 164 13.60 14.57 11.35
CA PRO A 164 12.40 13.98 11.95
C PRO A 164 11.27 14.98 12.16
N GLU A 165 11.56 16.21 12.55
CA GLU A 165 10.57 17.27 12.78
C GLU A 165 9.89 17.71 11.48
N ALA A 166 10.64 17.79 10.38
CA ALA A 166 10.09 18.11 9.07
C ALA A 166 9.14 16.99 8.60
N ILE A 167 9.57 15.73 8.72
CA ILE A 167 8.76 14.56 8.37
C ILE A 167 7.50 14.51 9.21
N THR A 168 7.60 14.66 10.54
CA THR A 168 6.45 14.70 11.44
C THR A 168 5.49 15.82 11.09
N LYS A 169 5.99 16.99 10.70
CA LYS A 169 5.14 18.10 10.24
C LYS A 169 4.37 17.74 8.96
N GLN A 170 5.02 17.07 8.00
CA GLN A 170 4.34 16.57 6.79
C GLN A 170 3.28 15.51 7.14
N ALA A 171 3.65 14.54 7.97
CA ALA A 171 2.75 13.50 8.47
C ALA A 171 1.53 14.10 9.19
N THR A 172 1.73 15.14 10.00
CA THR A 172 0.66 15.83 10.73
C THR A 172 -0.39 16.40 9.78
N ILE A 173 0.00 16.94 8.62
CA ILE A 173 -0.94 17.46 7.62
C ILE A 173 -1.83 16.33 7.07
N ILE A 174 -1.26 15.14 6.82
CA ILE A 174 -2.01 13.96 6.35
C ILE A 174 -2.95 13.48 7.46
N LEU A 175 -2.42 13.30 8.67
CA LEU A 175 -3.12 12.70 9.79
C LEU A 175 -4.23 13.62 10.33
N THR A 176 -4.10 14.93 10.22
CA THR A 176 -5.17 15.88 10.62
C THR A 176 -6.35 15.93 9.65
N ASN A 177 -6.24 15.30 8.48
CA ASN A 177 -7.33 15.26 7.53
C ASN A 177 -8.55 14.52 8.12
N PRO A 178 -9.76 15.11 8.13
CA PRO A 178 -10.94 14.47 8.71
C PRO A 178 -11.31 13.11 8.11
N LYS A 179 -10.99 12.87 6.84
CA LYS A 179 -11.21 11.56 6.20
C LYS A 179 -10.21 10.53 6.72
N VAL A 180 -8.94 10.91 6.85
CA VAL A 180 -7.91 10.04 7.44
C VAL A 180 -8.24 9.76 8.90
N GLN A 181 -8.61 10.76 9.69
CA GLN A 181 -9.05 10.58 11.08
C GLN A 181 -10.18 9.55 11.21
N LYS A 182 -11.18 9.57 10.33
CA LYS A 182 -12.24 8.52 10.29
C LYS A 182 -11.66 7.13 9.98
N LEU A 183 -10.67 7.06 9.09
CA LEU A 183 -9.92 5.84 8.79
C LEU A 183 -8.90 5.44 9.87
N LEU A 184 -8.68 6.24 10.91
CA LEU A 184 -7.82 5.88 12.05
C LEU A 184 -8.62 5.47 13.28
N GLN A 185 -9.92 5.79 13.32
CA GLN A 185 -10.76 5.37 14.42
C GLN A 185 -10.71 3.83 14.52
N PRO A 186 -10.47 3.29 15.72
CA PRO A 186 -10.64 1.87 15.98
C PRO A 186 -12.13 1.61 15.78
N ASN A 187 -12.49 1.13 14.60
CA ASN A 187 -13.85 0.79 14.28
C ASN A 187 -14.22 -0.33 15.24
N ASN A 188 -14.92 0.00 16.33
CA ASN A 188 -15.73 -0.97 17.06
C ASN A 188 -16.55 -1.66 15.99
N THR A 189 -16.24 -2.93 15.74
CA THR A 189 -16.75 -3.80 14.68
C THR A 189 -18.25 -4.07 14.88
N LYS A 190 -19.06 -3.03 14.83
CA LYS A 190 -20.46 -3.10 14.42
C LYS A 190 -20.50 -2.53 13.02
N LYS A 191 -20.27 -3.41 12.05
CA LYS A 191 -20.69 -3.32 10.64
C LYS A 191 -21.07 -1.90 10.24
N GLN A 192 -20.09 -1.05 9.91
CA GLN A 192 -20.39 0.10 9.06
C GLN A 192 -20.65 -0.46 7.66
N HIS A 193 -21.88 -0.96 7.48
CA HIS A 193 -22.50 -1.05 6.18
C HIS A 193 -22.46 0.37 5.61
N PHE A 194 -21.57 0.60 4.65
CA PHE A 194 -21.46 1.88 3.97
C PHE A 194 -22.75 2.04 3.17
N GLU A 195 -23.78 2.58 3.81
CA GLU A 195 -25.04 2.92 3.19
C GLU A 195 -24.76 4.13 2.30
N LEU A 196 -24.28 3.84 1.08
CA LEU A 196 -24.37 4.74 -0.06
C LEU A 196 -25.80 5.25 -0.07
N ARG A 197 -25.95 6.53 0.29
CA ARG A 197 -27.24 7.22 0.32
C ARG A 197 -27.95 6.97 -1.00
N LYS A 198 -28.91 6.04 -0.99
CA LYS A 198 -29.89 5.93 -2.06
C LYS A 198 -30.53 7.30 -2.17
N LYS A 199 -30.31 7.99 -3.29
CA LYS A 199 -31.11 9.15 -3.64
C LYS A 199 -32.56 8.72 -3.54
N LYS A 200 -33.30 9.40 -2.69
CA LYS A 200 -34.74 9.19 -2.46
C LYS A 200 -35.44 9.46 -3.79
N GLU A 201 -35.77 8.42 -4.54
CA GLU A 201 -36.64 8.53 -5.70
C GLU A 201 -38.04 8.98 -5.24
N PRO A 202 -38.72 9.84 -6.01
CA PRO A 202 -40.09 10.24 -5.73
C PRO A 202 -41.05 9.04 -5.85
N PRO A 203 -42.17 9.03 -5.11
CA PRO A 203 -43.09 7.91 -5.08
C PRO A 203 -43.75 7.71 -6.45
N ALA A 204 -43.48 6.57 -7.08
CA ALA A 204 -44.15 6.12 -8.28
C ALA A 204 -45.56 5.58 -7.93
N THR A 205 -46.55 6.08 -8.67
CA THR A 205 -47.95 5.68 -8.64
C THR A 205 -48.11 4.19 -8.96
N ILE A 206 -48.85 3.48 -8.11
CA ILE A 206 -49.15 2.05 -8.21
C ILE A 206 -50.16 1.80 -9.33
N VAL A 207 -49.76 1.05 -10.36
CA VAL A 207 -50.69 0.30 -11.22
C VAL A 207 -50.41 -1.19 -11.00
N LYS A 208 -51.37 -1.88 -10.38
CA LYS A 208 -51.35 -3.32 -10.18
C LYS A 208 -51.71 -4.03 -11.49
N VAL A 209 -50.79 -4.82 -12.03
CA VAL A 209 -51.14 -5.96 -12.89
C VAL A 209 -50.38 -7.17 -12.36
N VAL A 210 -51.16 -8.13 -11.88
CA VAL A 210 -50.69 -9.42 -11.38
C VAL A 210 -50.31 -10.28 -12.60
N LYS A 211 -49.05 -10.70 -12.66
CA LYS A 211 -48.64 -11.88 -13.42
C LYS A 211 -47.68 -12.68 -12.56
N GLU A 212 -48.13 -13.87 -12.18
CA GLU A 212 -47.29 -14.96 -11.68
C GLU A 212 -46.23 -15.27 -12.74
N GLU A 213 -44.97 -15.08 -12.36
CA GLU A 213 -43.83 -15.54 -13.14
C GLU A 213 -42.92 -16.32 -12.19
N VAL A 214 -42.60 -17.55 -12.62
CA VAL A 214 -41.78 -18.53 -11.92
C VAL A 214 -40.44 -17.90 -11.53
N GLN A 215 -40.18 -17.76 -10.23
CA GLN A 215 -38.90 -17.28 -9.70
C GLN A 215 -37.80 -18.30 -10.01
N LYS A 216 -37.19 -18.18 -11.18
CA LYS A 216 -35.82 -18.67 -11.42
C LYS A 216 -34.94 -17.91 -10.42
N ALA A 217 -34.32 -18.64 -9.50
CA ALA A 217 -33.34 -18.07 -8.58
C ALA A 217 -32.29 -17.32 -9.40
N LYS A 218 -32.31 -15.99 -9.27
CA LYS A 218 -31.40 -15.08 -9.95
C LYS A 218 -30.05 -15.29 -9.29
N THR A 219 -29.16 -16.03 -9.95
CA THR A 219 -27.77 -16.19 -9.50
C THR A 219 -27.17 -14.80 -9.31
N PRO A 220 -26.38 -14.58 -8.24
CA PRO A 220 -25.79 -13.28 -7.95
C PRO A 220 -24.66 -13.04 -8.95
N PHE A 221 -25.01 -12.58 -10.15
CA PHE A 221 -24.03 -11.93 -11.02
C PHE A 221 -23.50 -10.70 -10.27
N PRO A 222 -22.17 -10.43 -10.30
CA PRO A 222 -21.68 -9.14 -9.85
C PRO A 222 -22.43 -8.05 -10.61
N HIS A 223 -23.06 -7.12 -9.88
CA HIS A 223 -23.76 -6.01 -10.50
C HIS A 223 -22.72 -5.06 -11.15
N MET A 224 -23.04 -4.52 -12.34
CA MET A 224 -22.24 -3.49 -13.00
C MET A 224 -21.85 -2.40 -11.99
N GLY A 225 -20.56 -2.06 -11.93
CA GLY A 225 -20.01 -1.10 -10.95
C GLY A 225 -19.51 -1.72 -9.64
N HIS A 226 -19.42 -3.04 -9.54
CA HIS A 226 -18.67 -3.69 -8.46
C HIS A 226 -17.15 -3.56 -8.68
N LYS A 227 -16.46 -3.08 -7.64
CA LYS A 227 -15.00 -3.05 -7.60
C LYS A 227 -14.48 -4.49 -7.58
N LEU A 228 -13.84 -4.90 -8.67
CA LEU A 228 -13.07 -6.14 -8.71
C LEU A 228 -11.81 -5.92 -7.88
N GLN A 229 -11.70 -6.63 -6.75
CA GLN A 229 -10.53 -6.58 -5.89
C GLN A 229 -9.73 -7.87 -6.09
N ILE A 230 -8.66 -7.78 -6.87
CA ILE A 230 -7.71 -8.87 -7.05
C ILE A 230 -6.57 -8.58 -6.07
N ASN A 231 -6.39 -9.44 -5.06
CA ASN A 231 -5.31 -9.39 -4.06
C ASN A 231 -5.03 -7.98 -3.46
N SER A 232 -3.82 -7.77 -2.90
CA SER A 232 -3.39 -6.51 -2.27
C SER A 232 -3.02 -5.41 -3.28
N SER A 233 -2.92 -5.72 -4.58
CA SER A 233 -2.72 -4.75 -5.66
C SER A 233 -4.04 -4.54 -6.40
N ALA A 234 -4.95 -3.79 -5.78
CA ALA A 234 -6.28 -3.56 -6.32
C ALA A 234 -6.29 -2.43 -7.37
N PHE A 235 -6.26 -2.75 -8.66
CA PHE A 235 -6.81 -1.80 -9.64
C PHE A 235 -8.33 -1.95 -9.64
N THR A 236 -9.04 -0.84 -9.56
CA THR A 236 -10.51 -0.84 -9.64
C THR A 236 -10.88 -0.55 -11.08
N ALA A 237 -11.29 -1.57 -11.80
CA ALA A 237 -11.94 -1.39 -13.09
C ALA A 237 -13.43 -1.67 -12.93
N ASN A 238 -14.27 -0.83 -13.52
CA ASN A 238 -15.69 -1.15 -13.57
C ASN A 238 -15.89 -2.24 -14.62
N ASP A 239 -16.73 -3.22 -14.28
CA ASP A 239 -17.11 -4.29 -15.19
C ASP A 239 -17.64 -3.73 -16.52
N PHE A 240 -17.07 -4.21 -17.62
CA PHE A 240 -17.31 -3.74 -19.00
C PHE A 240 -16.96 -2.27 -19.31
N GLU A 241 -16.24 -1.57 -18.43
CA GLU A 241 -15.74 -0.23 -18.76
C GLU A 241 -14.56 -0.31 -19.73
N CYS A 242 -14.59 0.57 -20.73
CA CYS A 242 -13.49 0.72 -21.67
C CYS A 242 -12.38 1.55 -21.05
N LEU A 243 -11.19 0.97 -20.94
CA LEU A 243 -9.99 1.59 -20.41
C LEU A 243 -9.08 1.97 -21.57
N GLN A 244 -8.90 3.27 -21.80
CA GLN A 244 -7.90 3.74 -22.74
C GLN A 244 -6.51 3.62 -22.10
N LEU A 245 -5.56 3.01 -22.81
CA LEU A 245 -4.21 2.80 -22.31
C LEU A 245 -3.20 3.69 -23.03
N ASP A 246 -2.28 4.26 -22.26
CA ASP A 246 -1.15 5.04 -22.80
C ASP A 246 0.10 4.17 -23.05
N THR A 247 0.01 2.87 -22.79
CA THR A 247 1.16 1.92 -22.79
C THR A 247 1.58 1.45 -24.19
N GLY A 248 0.86 1.85 -25.25
CA GLY A 248 1.30 1.75 -26.64
C GLY A 248 1.11 0.40 -27.34
N ASN A 249 0.83 -0.68 -26.61
CA ASN A 249 0.58 -1.99 -27.25
C ASN A 249 -0.86 -2.13 -27.76
N TRP A 250 -1.83 -1.57 -27.02
CA TRP A 250 -3.25 -1.60 -27.36
C TRP A 250 -3.87 -0.22 -27.08
N PRO A 251 -4.66 0.35 -28.02
CA PRO A 251 -5.36 1.60 -27.79
C PRO A 251 -6.36 1.58 -26.63
N SER A 252 -7.06 0.46 -26.41
CA SER A 252 -7.94 0.30 -25.25
C SER A 252 -8.14 -1.17 -24.87
N GLU A 253 -8.60 -1.37 -23.64
CA GLU A 253 -8.95 -2.67 -23.06
C GLU A 253 -10.31 -2.64 -22.37
N ARG A 254 -11.00 -3.77 -22.30
CA ARG A 254 -12.22 -3.94 -21.50
C ARG A 254 -12.07 -5.16 -20.63
N VAL A 255 -12.28 -4.98 -19.33
CA VAL A 255 -12.19 -6.09 -18.36
C VAL A 255 -13.58 -6.51 -17.89
N HIS A 256 -13.77 -7.82 -17.72
CA HIS A 256 -14.98 -8.40 -17.17
C HIS A 256 -14.70 -9.77 -16.55
N CYS A 257 -15.67 -10.32 -15.82
CA CYS A 257 -15.61 -11.69 -15.31
C CYS A 257 -16.59 -12.58 -16.05
N GLU A 258 -16.12 -13.75 -16.52
CA GLU A 258 -16.96 -14.76 -17.18
C GLU A 258 -17.05 -16.02 -16.31
N LEU A 259 -18.24 -16.59 -16.14
CA LEU A 259 -18.41 -17.83 -15.37
C LEU A 259 -17.86 -19.02 -16.19
N GLN A 260 -16.95 -19.79 -15.61
CA GLN A 260 -16.36 -20.94 -16.29
C GLN A 260 -17.45 -21.98 -16.62
N ALA A 261 -17.44 -22.48 -17.86
CA ALA A 261 -18.42 -23.46 -18.31
C ALA A 261 -18.43 -24.71 -17.41
N GLY A 262 -19.58 -25.03 -16.81
CA GLY A 262 -19.75 -26.17 -15.91
C GLY A 262 -19.39 -25.90 -14.45
N SER A 263 -19.00 -24.66 -14.10
CA SER A 263 -18.83 -24.23 -12.72
C SER A 263 -19.98 -23.36 -12.25
N GLU A 264 -20.30 -23.41 -10.95
CA GLU A 264 -21.28 -22.52 -10.32
C GLU A 264 -20.62 -21.29 -9.67
N PHE A 265 -19.32 -21.35 -9.37
CA PHE A 265 -18.64 -20.35 -8.55
C PHE A 265 -17.27 -19.92 -9.06
N ILE A 266 -16.77 -20.52 -10.15
CA ILE A 266 -15.46 -20.18 -10.71
C ILE A 266 -15.66 -19.18 -11.84
N TYR A 267 -15.06 -18.01 -11.69
CA TYR A 267 -15.05 -16.97 -12.69
C TYR A 267 -13.65 -16.82 -13.27
N ASP A 268 -13.55 -16.64 -14.58
CA ASP A 268 -12.34 -16.23 -15.27
C ASP A 268 -12.31 -14.70 -15.37
N PHE A 269 -11.14 -14.10 -15.11
CA PHE A 269 -10.91 -12.68 -15.36
C PHE A 269 -10.52 -12.50 -16.82
N VAL A 270 -11.36 -11.82 -17.58
CA VAL A 270 -11.22 -11.66 -19.03
C VAL A 270 -10.81 -10.23 -19.35
N VAL A 271 -9.71 -10.08 -20.08
CA VAL A 271 -9.26 -8.80 -20.64
C VAL A 271 -9.40 -8.88 -22.16
N GLU A 272 -10.27 -8.04 -22.71
CA GLU A 272 -10.42 -7.89 -24.15
C GLU A 272 -9.57 -6.72 -24.64
N HIS A 273 -8.81 -6.93 -25.70
CA HIS A 273 -7.97 -5.90 -26.33
C HIS A 273 -8.66 -5.38 -27.60
N PHE A 274 -8.54 -4.07 -27.85
CA PHE A 274 -9.20 -3.42 -28.99
C PHE A 274 -8.20 -2.62 -29.84
N ASP A 275 -8.44 -2.57 -31.15
CA ASP A 275 -7.67 -1.80 -32.13
C ASP A 275 -8.10 -0.32 -32.23
N ASP A 276 -9.04 0.11 -31.38
CA ASP A 276 -9.51 1.49 -31.27
C ASP A 276 -9.62 1.92 -29.80
N VAL A 277 -9.76 3.21 -29.55
CA VAL A 277 -9.77 3.79 -28.18
C VAL A 277 -11.14 3.71 -27.48
N HIS A 278 -12.19 3.22 -28.16
CA HIS A 278 -13.57 3.18 -27.64
C HIS A 278 -14.10 1.75 -27.46
N CYS A 279 -13.22 0.74 -27.50
CA CYS A 279 -13.58 -0.67 -27.37
C CYS A 279 -14.66 -1.15 -28.36
N GLN A 280 -14.58 -0.75 -29.63
CA GLN A 280 -15.57 -1.09 -30.66
C GLN A 280 -15.08 -2.15 -31.65
N LYS A 281 -13.77 -2.26 -31.85
CA LYS A 281 -13.10 -3.14 -32.80
C LYS A 281 -12.14 -4.05 -32.04
N PRO A 282 -12.59 -5.26 -31.65
CA PRO A 282 -11.74 -6.24 -31.00
C PRO A 282 -10.48 -6.47 -31.81
N ASN A 283 -9.35 -6.65 -31.13
CA ASN A 283 -8.06 -6.81 -31.79
C ASN A 283 -8.07 -8.04 -32.71
N ALA A 284 -7.65 -7.87 -33.95
CA ALA A 284 -7.73 -8.94 -34.96
C ALA A 284 -6.77 -10.13 -34.69
N LYS A 285 -5.71 -9.94 -33.90
CA LYS A 285 -4.67 -10.95 -33.66
C LYS A 285 -4.87 -11.67 -32.31
N LEU A 286 -5.21 -10.92 -31.27
CA LEU A 286 -5.34 -11.38 -29.89
C LEU A 286 -6.50 -10.62 -29.22
N PRO A 287 -7.76 -10.94 -29.57
CA PRO A 287 -8.92 -10.19 -29.09
C PRO A 287 -9.16 -10.35 -27.59
N VAL A 288 -8.70 -11.46 -26.99
CA VAL A 288 -9.00 -11.83 -25.61
C VAL A 288 -7.79 -12.49 -24.95
N VAL A 289 -7.45 -12.02 -23.75
CA VAL A 289 -6.56 -12.71 -22.82
C VAL A 289 -7.37 -13.12 -21.60
N ILE A 290 -7.39 -14.43 -21.33
CA ILE A 290 -8.06 -15.01 -20.17
C ILE A 290 -7.01 -15.28 -19.11
N GLN A 291 -7.15 -14.64 -17.95
CA GLN A 291 -6.34 -14.94 -16.79
C GLN A 291 -7.21 -15.68 -15.78
N CYS A 292 -6.94 -16.98 -15.60
CA CYS A 292 -7.63 -17.78 -14.60
C CYS A 292 -7.23 -17.30 -13.21
N ILE A 293 -8.12 -16.53 -12.58
CA ILE A 293 -8.01 -16.14 -11.18
C ILE A 293 -9.17 -16.82 -10.49
N GLN A 294 -8.89 -17.87 -9.72
CA GLN A 294 -9.94 -18.55 -8.97
C GLN A 294 -10.44 -17.62 -7.86
N PHE A 295 -11.66 -17.10 -8.03
CA PHE A 295 -12.37 -16.39 -6.98
C PHE A 295 -13.24 -17.39 -6.23
N GLU A 296 -13.04 -17.52 -4.92
CA GLU A 296 -14.08 -18.03 -4.04
C GLU A 296 -15.02 -16.86 -3.74
N ALA A 297 -16.28 -16.96 -4.17
CA ALA A 297 -17.29 -15.99 -3.78
C ALA A 297 -17.56 -16.13 -2.27
N TYR A 298 -17.08 -15.16 -1.48
CA TYR A 298 -17.37 -15.04 -0.04
C TYR A 298 -18.68 -14.28 0.23
#